data_AF-A0AAV7VH27-F1
#
_entry.id   AF-A0AAV7VH27-F1
#
_cell.length_a   1.000
_cell.length_b   1.000
_cell.length_c   1.000
_cell.angle_alpha   90.00
_cell.angle_beta   90.00
_cell.angle_gamma   90.00
#
_symmetry.space_group_name_H-M   'P 1'
#
loop_
_entity.id
_entity.type
_entity.pdbx_description
1 polymer ?
#
loop_
_entity_poly.entity_id
_entity_poly.type
_entity_poly.pdbx_seq_one_letter_code
_entity_poly.pdbx_strand_id
1 'polypeptide(L)'
;MWGGVSSGWGRCAKIPKAPLPRAGIEQSWSCGNHRDRRPRFPCEDTGAESAQARMVVCWRGRGFATSESNQGEKREVCATLEKKLDLLAVRAQALEESVGVIEEELQLCKEEIQAFKANEQDLQNKLELSENRLRRNNLRILNVPEGVEGTDLKSFMAALIKSAVSLYES
;
A
#
# COMPACT_ATOMS: atom_id res chain seq x y z
N MET A 1 19.32 10.11 -46.58
CA MET A 1 19.95 9.25 -45.57
C MET A 1 18.90 8.96 -44.51
N TRP A 2 18.47 7.70 -44.45
CA TRP A 2 17.53 7.21 -43.45
C TRP A 2 18.32 6.77 -42.21
N GLY A 3 17.92 7.23 -41.05
CA GLY A 3 18.43 6.76 -39.76
C GLY A 3 17.51 7.35 -38.69
N GLY A 4 16.96 6.60 -37.75
CA GLY A 4 17.01 5.18 -37.46
C GLY A 4 16.05 5.03 -36.28
N VAL A 5 15.06 4.16 -36.43
CA VAL A 5 14.10 3.83 -35.38
C VAL A 5 14.84 3.02 -34.31
N SER A 6 14.86 3.47 -33.05
CA SER A 6 15.21 2.60 -31.93
C SER A 6 14.06 2.53 -30.93
N SER A 7 13.25 1.51 -31.13
CA SER A 7 12.28 0.96 -30.19
C SER A 7 12.99 0.43 -28.95
N GLY A 8 12.83 1.11 -27.82
CA GLY A 8 13.29 0.69 -26.50
C GLY A 8 12.12 0.26 -25.61
N TRP A 9 11.45 -0.84 -25.95
CA TRP A 9 10.53 -1.51 -25.03
C TRP A 9 11.32 -2.45 -24.10
N GLY A 10 10.95 -2.43 -22.81
CA GLY A 10 11.05 -3.64 -21.98
C GLY A 10 12.12 -3.64 -20.90
N ARG A 11 11.84 -2.98 -19.77
CA ARG A 11 12.22 -3.50 -18.44
C ARG A 11 11.09 -3.23 -17.45
N CYS A 12 10.04 -4.05 -17.53
CA CYS A 12 9.10 -4.21 -16.41
C CYS A 12 9.85 -4.90 -15.26
N ALA A 13 10.16 -4.14 -14.22
CA ALA A 13 10.66 -4.69 -12.97
C ALA A 13 9.62 -5.66 -12.39
N LYS A 14 10.06 -6.90 -12.10
CA LYS A 14 9.28 -7.91 -11.38
C LYS A 14 8.99 -7.39 -9.97
N ILE A 15 7.75 -7.02 -9.70
CA ILE A 15 7.24 -6.76 -8.34
C ILE A 15 7.09 -8.13 -7.65
N PRO A 16 7.76 -8.39 -6.50
CA PRO A 16 7.46 -9.58 -5.72
C PRO A 16 6.08 -9.43 -5.06
N LYS A 17 5.16 -10.35 -5.37
CA LYS A 17 3.86 -10.48 -4.70
C LYS A 17 4.07 -10.95 -3.26
N ALA A 18 3.85 -10.07 -2.30
CA ALA A 18 3.68 -10.46 -0.90
C ALA A 18 2.32 -11.15 -0.69
N PRO A 19 2.22 -12.18 0.16
CA PRO A 19 0.95 -12.82 0.47
C PRO A 19 0.12 -11.95 1.44
N LEU A 20 -1.15 -11.74 1.11
CA LEU A 20 -2.16 -11.08 1.94
C LEU A 20 -2.42 -11.90 3.22
N PRO A 21 -2.55 -11.29 4.41
CA PRO A 21 -3.05 -11.98 5.59
C PRO A 21 -4.57 -12.19 5.49
N ARG A 22 -5.00 -13.42 5.77
CA ARG A 22 -6.41 -13.82 5.87
C ARG A 22 -7.08 -13.14 7.06
N ALA A 23 -8.31 -12.68 6.81
CA ALA A 23 -9.24 -12.19 7.81
C ALA A 23 -9.71 -13.28 8.78
N GLY A 24 -10.02 -12.84 10.01
CA GLY A 24 -11.03 -13.46 10.88
C GLY A 24 -10.52 -14.45 11.90
N ILE A 25 -10.50 -14.04 13.18
CA ILE A 25 -11.11 -14.74 14.32
C ILE A 25 -11.26 -13.68 15.41
N GLU A 26 -12.49 -13.21 15.60
CA GLU A 26 -12.93 -12.57 16.83
C GLU A 26 -12.92 -13.63 17.93
N GLN A 27 -12.15 -13.40 18.99
CA GLN A 27 -12.33 -14.12 20.26
C GLN A 27 -12.73 -13.09 21.30
N SER A 28 -14.04 -13.04 21.54
CA SER A 28 -14.67 -12.40 22.67
C SER A 28 -14.12 -12.97 23.98
N TRP A 29 -13.58 -12.11 24.83
CA TRP A 29 -13.22 -12.47 26.21
C TRP A 29 -14.48 -12.47 27.06
N SER A 30 -15.06 -13.66 27.24
CA SER A 30 -16.14 -13.89 28.20
C SER A 30 -15.52 -14.18 29.56
N CYS A 31 -15.48 -13.19 30.46
CA CYS A 31 -15.13 -13.38 31.87
C CYS A 31 -16.21 -14.20 32.58
N GLY A 32 -16.01 -15.51 32.65
CA GLY A 32 -16.83 -16.47 33.39
C GLY A 32 -16.23 -16.81 34.75
N ASN A 33 -16.95 -16.45 35.81
CA ASN A 33 -16.81 -16.83 37.21
C ASN A 33 -16.03 -18.13 37.52
N HIS A 34 -14.87 -18.01 38.16
CA HIS A 34 -14.28 -19.12 38.93
C HIS A 34 -14.27 -18.77 40.42
N ARG A 35 -15.28 -19.29 41.12
CA ARG A 35 -15.38 -19.25 42.58
C ARG A 35 -14.31 -20.14 43.22
N ASP A 36 -13.69 -19.57 44.24
CA ASP A 36 -13.12 -20.16 45.46
C ASP A 36 -12.92 -21.68 45.50
N ARG A 37 -11.64 -22.08 45.53
CA ARG A 37 -11.21 -23.30 46.22
C ARG A 37 -10.08 -22.96 47.18
N ARG A 38 -10.43 -22.57 48.40
CA ARG A 38 -9.54 -22.64 49.57
C ARG A 38 -9.35 -24.12 49.93
N PRO A 39 -8.12 -24.60 50.17
CA PRO A 39 -7.91 -25.86 50.86
C PRO A 39 -8.36 -25.73 52.33
N ARG A 40 -9.19 -26.66 52.79
CA ARG A 40 -9.47 -26.86 54.22
C ARG A 40 -8.23 -27.45 54.89
N PHE A 41 -7.72 -26.78 55.91
CA PHE A 41 -6.84 -27.41 56.91
C PHE A 41 -7.72 -28.11 57.96
N PRO A 42 -7.43 -29.38 58.31
CA PRO A 42 -7.96 -29.98 59.52
C PRO A 42 -7.19 -29.46 60.73
N CYS A 43 -7.95 -29.03 61.73
CA CYS A 43 -7.50 -28.75 63.09
C CYS A 43 -7.44 -30.08 63.87
N GLU A 44 -6.28 -30.39 64.45
CA GLU A 44 -6.17 -31.26 65.61
C GLU A 44 -5.08 -30.70 66.52
N ASP A 45 -5.51 -30.09 67.62
CA ASP A 45 -4.69 -29.87 68.82
C ASP A 45 -4.77 -31.14 69.66
N THR A 46 -3.64 -31.82 69.88
CA THR A 46 -3.37 -32.47 71.17
C THR A 46 -1.86 -32.50 71.39
N GLY A 47 -1.44 -31.90 72.50
CA GLY A 47 -0.05 -31.66 72.83
C GLY A 47 0.71 -32.94 73.19
N ALA A 48 2.00 -32.91 72.89
CA ALA A 48 3.02 -33.56 73.70
C ALA A 48 4.26 -32.67 73.66
N GLU A 49 4.58 -32.13 74.83
CA GLU A 49 5.84 -31.48 75.13
C GLU A 49 7.03 -32.40 74.86
N SER A 50 8.22 -31.79 74.84
CA SER A 50 9.53 -32.41 75.11
C SER A 50 10.28 -33.10 73.96
N ALA A 51 10.93 -32.28 73.14
CA ALA A 51 12.32 -32.48 72.73
C ALA A 51 12.87 -31.14 72.22
N GLN A 52 13.34 -30.30 73.15
CA GLN A 52 14.77 -30.00 73.24
C GLN A 52 15.45 -29.77 71.88
N ALA A 53 15.65 -28.49 71.59
CA ALA A 53 16.94 -27.94 71.21
C ALA A 53 17.75 -28.76 70.19
N ARG A 54 17.70 -28.32 68.93
CA ARG A 54 18.87 -28.06 68.06
C ARG A 54 18.44 -28.11 66.60
N MET A 55 18.09 -26.96 66.03
CA MET A 55 18.59 -26.58 64.70
C MET A 55 18.35 -25.09 64.38
N VAL A 56 18.71 -24.21 65.31
CA VAL A 56 19.14 -22.86 64.92
C VAL A 56 20.64 -22.95 64.76
N VAL A 57 21.10 -23.36 63.58
CA VAL A 57 22.39 -23.02 62.94
C VAL A 57 22.36 -23.62 61.53
N CYS A 58 22.76 -22.79 60.57
CA CYS A 58 23.07 -23.12 59.17
C CYS A 58 21.98 -22.96 58.10
N TRP A 59 21.34 -21.79 58.06
CA TRP A 59 21.19 -21.06 56.78
C TRP A 59 22.17 -19.87 56.73
N ARG A 60 23.43 -20.13 57.09
CA ARG A 60 24.58 -19.28 56.77
C ARG A 60 25.55 -20.17 56.02
N GLY A 61 25.40 -20.27 54.70
CA GLY A 61 26.34 -21.03 53.89
C GLY A 61 25.72 -21.83 52.76
N ARG A 62 24.95 -21.17 51.89
CA ARG A 62 24.82 -21.51 50.47
C ARG A 62 23.88 -20.51 49.79
N GLY A 63 24.42 -19.63 48.95
CA GLY A 63 23.63 -18.95 47.91
C GLY A 63 23.59 -17.41 47.90
N PHE A 64 24.31 -16.68 48.76
CA PHE A 64 24.31 -15.20 48.71
C PHE A 64 25.46 -14.58 47.91
N ALA A 65 26.38 -15.40 47.37
CA ALA A 65 27.50 -14.90 46.57
C ALA A 65 27.18 -14.81 45.06
N THR A 66 26.02 -15.32 44.62
CA THR A 66 25.60 -15.30 43.20
C THR A 66 24.47 -14.30 42.91
N SER A 67 23.88 -13.65 43.93
CA SER A 67 22.84 -12.64 43.70
C SER A 67 23.42 -11.31 43.20
N GLU A 68 24.63 -10.94 43.65
CA GLU A 68 25.28 -9.68 43.25
C GLU A 68 25.90 -9.77 41.84
N SER A 69 26.51 -10.90 41.45
CA SER A 69 27.03 -11.06 40.08
C SER A 69 25.90 -11.05 39.05
N ASN A 70 24.80 -11.76 39.34
CA ASN A 70 23.60 -11.76 38.50
C ASN A 70 22.91 -10.38 38.46
N GLN A 71 23.08 -9.53 39.48
CA GLN A 71 22.59 -8.14 39.46
C GLN A 71 23.48 -7.22 38.63
N GLY A 72 24.81 -7.41 38.66
CA GLY A 72 25.76 -6.69 37.81
C GLY A 72 25.51 -6.96 36.33
N GLU A 73 25.43 -8.23 35.93
CA GLU A 73 25.13 -8.64 34.55
C GLU A 73 23.77 -8.10 34.07
N LYS A 74 22.74 -8.14 34.93
CA LYS A 74 21.43 -7.54 34.62
C LYS A 74 21.50 -6.04 34.40
N ARG A 75 22.28 -5.31 35.21
CA ARG A 75 22.46 -3.86 35.06
C ARG A 75 23.20 -3.51 33.77
N GLU A 76 24.22 -4.29 33.41
CA GLU A 76 24.92 -4.12 32.14
C GLU A 76 24.01 -4.38 30.94
N VAL A 77 23.22 -5.47 30.99
CA VAL A 77 22.21 -5.75 29.97
C VAL A 77 21.19 -4.62 29.87
N CYS A 78 20.65 -4.13 30.99
CA CYS A 78 19.73 -2.99 30.99
C CYS A 78 20.37 -1.74 30.37
N ALA A 79 21.60 -1.40 30.73
CA ALA A 79 22.31 -0.25 30.18
C ALA A 79 22.56 -0.39 28.66
N THR A 80 22.83 -1.61 28.17
CA THR A 80 22.95 -1.84 26.71
C THR A 80 21.60 -1.76 26.00
N LEU A 81 20.52 -2.18 26.63
CA LEU A 81 19.18 -2.09 26.08
C LEU A 81 18.71 -0.64 26.02
N GLU A 82 18.94 0.15 27.08
CA GLU A 82 18.65 1.59 27.11
C GLU A 82 19.35 2.30 25.94
N LYS A 83 20.65 2.08 25.75
CA LYS A 83 21.38 2.63 24.60
C LYS A 83 20.78 2.23 23.25
N LYS A 84 20.35 0.97 23.11
CA LYS A 84 19.70 0.51 21.87
C LYS A 84 18.33 1.16 21.68
N LEU A 85 17.57 1.36 22.75
CA LEU A 85 16.28 2.05 22.70
C LEU A 85 16.45 3.51 22.31
N ASP A 86 17.44 4.21 22.88
CA ASP A 86 17.74 5.60 22.53
C ASP A 86 18.15 5.72 21.05
N LEU A 87 19.02 4.81 20.58
CA LEU A 87 19.42 4.77 19.18
C LEU A 87 18.24 4.49 18.24
N LEU A 88 17.34 3.58 18.63
CA LEU A 88 16.14 3.29 17.85
C LEU A 88 15.16 4.47 17.85
N ALA A 89 15.02 5.18 18.98
CA ALA A 89 14.17 6.37 19.08
C ALA A 89 14.66 7.49 18.14
N VAL A 90 15.98 7.76 18.13
CA VAL A 90 16.57 8.75 17.21
C VAL A 90 16.37 8.34 15.75
N ARG A 91 16.56 7.06 15.43
CA ARG A 91 16.32 6.56 14.06
C ARG A 91 14.86 6.63 13.66
N ALA A 92 13.93 6.36 14.58
CA ALA A 92 12.51 6.47 14.33
C ALA A 92 12.11 7.91 14.03
N GLN A 93 12.57 8.88 14.82
CA GLN A 93 12.33 10.31 14.59
C GLN A 93 12.86 10.77 13.22
N ALA A 94 14.09 10.40 12.87
CA ALA A 94 14.66 10.75 11.56
C ALA A 94 13.87 10.15 10.39
N LEU A 95 13.33 8.94 10.56
CA LEU A 95 12.46 8.32 9.56
C LEU A 95 11.11 9.04 9.46
N GLU A 96 10.49 9.38 10.60
CA GLU A 96 9.22 10.12 10.64
C GLU A 96 9.35 11.48 9.94
N GLU A 97 10.42 12.22 10.19
CA GLU A 97 10.71 13.48 9.49
C GLU A 97 10.88 13.28 7.99
N SER A 98 11.67 12.26 7.57
CA SER A 98 11.87 11.98 6.15
C SER A 98 10.59 11.55 5.43
N VAL A 99 9.72 10.80 6.12
CA VAL A 99 8.41 10.39 5.59
C VAL A 99 7.51 11.61 5.45
N GLY A 100 7.52 12.54 6.40
CA GLY A 100 6.78 13.79 6.30
C GLY A 100 7.14 14.61 5.06
N VAL A 101 8.45 14.79 4.80
CA VAL A 101 8.91 15.50 3.59
C VAL A 101 8.48 14.79 2.31
N ILE A 102 8.60 13.45 2.26
CA ILE A 102 8.19 12.66 1.09
C ILE A 102 6.68 12.77 0.86
N GLU A 103 5.88 12.76 1.93
CA GLU A 103 4.42 12.90 1.82
C GLU A 103 4.01 14.27 1.28
N GLU A 104 4.68 15.34 1.70
CA GLU A 104 4.49 16.69 1.18
C GLU A 104 4.85 16.77 -0.32
N GLU A 105 6.02 16.27 -0.71
CA GLU A 105 6.45 16.22 -2.12
C GLU A 105 5.50 15.39 -2.98
N LEU A 106 5.05 14.23 -2.48
CA LEU A 106 4.08 13.40 -3.17
C LEU A 106 2.74 14.11 -3.34
N GLN A 107 2.33 14.93 -2.37
CA GLN A 107 1.10 15.70 -2.46
C GLN A 107 1.19 16.77 -3.55
N LEU A 108 2.28 17.54 -3.57
CA LEU A 108 2.55 18.53 -4.63
C LEU A 108 2.57 17.88 -6.02
N CYS A 109 3.27 16.75 -6.16
CA CYS A 109 3.35 16.04 -7.43
C CYS A 109 1.97 15.53 -7.89
N LYS A 110 1.10 15.07 -6.97
CA LYS A 110 -0.26 14.67 -7.31
C LYS A 110 -1.09 15.84 -7.83
N GLU A 111 -0.97 17.00 -7.20
CA GLU A 111 -1.69 18.22 -7.62
C GLU A 111 -1.24 18.68 -9.01
N GLU A 112 0.06 18.67 -9.28
CA GLU A 112 0.62 18.96 -10.59
C GLU A 112 0.10 17.98 -11.65
N ILE A 113 0.14 16.67 -11.37
CA ILE A 113 -0.37 15.64 -12.29
C ILE A 113 -1.86 15.86 -12.57
N GLN A 114 -2.66 16.23 -11.56
CA GLN A 114 -4.08 16.52 -11.76
C GLN A 114 -4.29 17.75 -12.64
N ALA A 115 -3.53 18.82 -12.42
CA ALA A 115 -3.57 20.01 -13.26
C ALA A 115 -3.15 19.71 -14.71
N PHE A 116 -2.08 18.92 -14.91
CA PHE A 116 -1.65 18.49 -16.23
C PHE A 116 -2.72 17.65 -16.94
N LYS A 117 -3.39 16.73 -16.24
CA LYS A 117 -4.47 15.93 -16.80
C LYS A 117 -5.68 16.78 -17.20
N ALA A 118 -6.05 17.75 -16.38
CA ALA A 118 -7.13 18.69 -16.71
C ALA A 118 -6.79 19.49 -17.99
N ASN A 119 -5.56 19.99 -18.09
CA ASN A 119 -5.08 20.71 -19.28
C ASN A 119 -5.07 19.82 -20.52
N GLU A 120 -4.61 18.57 -20.40
CA GLU A 120 -4.62 17.61 -21.50
C GLU A 120 -6.05 17.37 -21.99
N GLN A 121 -6.99 17.15 -21.08
CA GLN A 121 -8.40 16.96 -21.42
C GLN A 121 -9.00 18.19 -22.12
N ASP A 122 -8.71 19.40 -21.63
CA ASP A 122 -9.16 20.63 -22.26
C ASP A 122 -8.61 20.81 -23.69
N LEU A 123 -7.34 20.46 -23.90
CA LEU A 123 -6.72 20.51 -25.21
C LEU A 123 -7.32 19.46 -26.15
N GLN A 124 -7.57 18.25 -25.67
CA GLN A 124 -8.26 17.20 -26.42
C GLN A 124 -9.67 17.65 -26.86
N ASN A 125 -10.44 18.24 -25.94
CA ASN A 125 -11.77 18.78 -26.25
C ASN A 125 -11.71 19.88 -27.32
N LYS A 126 -10.74 20.79 -27.23
CA LYS A 126 -10.54 21.86 -28.24
C LYS A 126 -10.16 21.28 -29.60
N LEU A 127 -9.31 20.26 -29.62
CA LEU A 127 -8.88 19.57 -30.82
C LEU A 127 -10.08 18.87 -31.47
N GLU A 128 -10.84 18.09 -30.71
CA GLU A 128 -12.04 17.40 -31.20
C GLU A 128 -13.05 18.39 -31.79
N LEU A 129 -13.33 19.50 -31.09
CA LEU A 129 -14.22 20.55 -31.60
C LEU A 129 -13.71 21.15 -32.92
N SER A 130 -12.39 21.34 -33.03
CA SER A 130 -11.76 21.90 -34.24
C SER A 130 -11.79 20.90 -35.39
N GLU A 131 -11.48 19.63 -35.14
CA GLU A 131 -11.61 18.58 -36.15
C GLU A 131 -13.05 18.41 -36.62
N ASN A 132 -14.00 18.43 -35.69
CA ASN A 132 -15.41 18.38 -36.04
C ASN A 132 -15.79 19.58 -36.90
N ARG A 133 -15.35 20.81 -36.57
CA ARG A 133 -15.56 22.00 -37.41
C ARG A 133 -14.98 21.86 -38.81
N LEU A 134 -13.78 21.30 -38.93
CA LEU A 134 -13.12 21.09 -40.21
C LEU A 134 -13.81 20.01 -41.06
N ARG A 135 -14.36 18.97 -40.42
CA ARG A 135 -15.04 17.87 -41.10
C ARG A 135 -16.52 18.13 -41.39
N ARG A 136 -17.15 19.13 -40.76
CA ARG A 136 -18.60 19.46 -40.94
C ARG A 136 -19.03 19.57 -42.40
N ASN A 137 -18.19 20.16 -43.25
CA ASN A 137 -18.50 20.38 -44.66
C ASN A 137 -17.94 19.30 -45.58
N ASN A 138 -17.24 18.30 -45.02
CA ASN A 138 -16.61 17.23 -45.78
C ASN A 138 -17.55 16.03 -45.82
N LEU A 139 -18.15 15.78 -46.98
CA LEU A 139 -18.93 14.58 -47.23
C LEU A 139 -17.99 13.43 -47.63
N ARG A 140 -18.19 12.26 -47.02
CA ARG A 140 -17.51 11.02 -47.40
C ARG A 140 -18.50 10.14 -48.13
N ILE A 141 -18.25 9.89 -49.41
CA ILE A 141 -19.05 8.96 -50.21
C ILE A 141 -18.33 7.61 -50.17
N LEU A 142 -19.03 6.58 -49.70
CA LEU A 142 -18.52 5.23 -49.59
C LEU A 142 -19.03 4.39 -50.77
N ASN A 143 -18.29 3.32 -51.11
CA ASN A 143 -18.67 2.34 -52.14
C ASN A 143 -18.77 2.91 -53.57
N VAL A 144 -17.98 3.94 -53.90
CA VAL A 144 -17.79 4.35 -55.29
C VAL A 144 -16.75 3.41 -55.92
N PRO A 145 -17.08 2.71 -57.02
CA PRO A 145 -16.12 1.83 -57.69
C PRO A 145 -14.95 2.66 -58.27
N GLU A 146 -13.73 2.15 -58.18
CA GLU A 146 -12.54 2.86 -58.66
C GLU A 146 -12.55 3.00 -60.19
N GLY A 147 -12.10 4.13 -60.71
CA GLY A 147 -11.89 4.35 -62.15
C GLY A 147 -13.12 4.80 -62.96
N VAL A 148 -14.32 4.88 -62.36
CA VAL A 148 -15.53 5.41 -63.03
C VAL A 148 -15.58 6.94 -63.09
N GLU A 149 -14.69 7.58 -62.35
CA GLU A 149 -14.65 9.04 -62.17
C GLU A 149 -14.20 9.78 -63.45
N GLY A 150 -13.48 9.09 -64.34
CA GLY A 150 -12.93 9.68 -65.57
C GLY A 150 -11.97 10.84 -65.29
N THR A 151 -11.88 11.77 -66.24
CA THR A 151 -10.98 12.94 -66.13
C THR A 151 -11.59 14.10 -65.32
N ASP A 152 -12.92 14.23 -65.32
CA ASP A 152 -13.65 15.36 -64.72
C ASP A 152 -14.46 14.93 -63.49
N LEU A 153 -13.82 15.01 -62.31
CA LEU A 153 -14.44 14.62 -61.04
C LEU A 153 -15.73 15.42 -60.72
N LYS A 154 -15.79 16.70 -61.11
CA LYS A 154 -16.92 17.58 -60.79
C LYS A 154 -18.20 17.19 -61.52
N SER A 155 -18.10 16.84 -62.80
CA SER A 155 -19.25 16.43 -63.61
C SER A 155 -19.75 15.06 -63.16
N PHE A 156 -18.83 14.13 -62.85
CA PHE A 156 -19.14 12.84 -62.25
C PHE A 156 -19.90 12.99 -60.93
N MET A 157 -19.37 13.77 -59.98
CA MET A 157 -20.01 13.99 -58.68
C MET A 157 -21.38 14.67 -58.81
N ALA A 158 -21.56 15.60 -59.74
CA ALA A 158 -22.85 16.24 -60.00
C ALA A 158 -23.90 15.25 -60.53
N ALA A 159 -23.50 14.32 -61.42
CA ALA A 159 -24.37 13.26 -61.92
C ALA A 159 -24.72 12.25 -60.82
N LEU A 160 -23.73 11.86 -60.01
CA LEU A 160 -23.88 10.93 -58.89
C LEU A 160 -24.83 11.48 -57.80
N ILE A 161 -24.69 12.76 -57.45
CA ILE A 161 -25.59 13.39 -56.47
C ILE A 161 -27.01 13.49 -57.04
N LYS A 162 -27.16 13.88 -58.31
CA LYS A 162 -28.47 13.96 -58.96
C LYS A 162 -29.19 12.60 -58.95
N SER A 163 -28.49 11.53 -59.33
CA SER A 163 -29.09 10.20 -59.33
C SER A 163 -29.47 9.76 -57.91
N ALA A 164 -28.60 9.96 -56.93
CA ALA A 164 -28.87 9.61 -55.54
C ALA A 164 -30.08 10.35 -54.94
N VAL A 165 -30.21 11.66 -55.21
CA VAL A 165 -31.33 12.47 -54.68
C VAL A 165 -32.64 12.14 -55.39
N SER A 166 -32.62 11.93 -56.71
CA SER A 166 -33.83 11.57 -57.47
C SER A 166 -34.43 10.21 -57.09
N LEU A 167 -33.64 9.31 -56.50
CA LEU A 167 -34.13 8.01 -56.03
C LEU A 167 -34.95 8.11 -54.74
N TYR A 168 -34.93 9.25 -54.05
CA TYR A 168 -35.63 9.44 -52.78
C TYR A 168 -37.02 10.10 -52.95
N GLU A 169 -37.34 10.61 -54.14
CA GLU A 169 -38.62 11.27 -54.45
C GLU A 169 -39.67 10.32 -55.08
N SER A 170 -39.41 9.00 -55.10
CA SER A 170 -40.31 7.94 -55.58
C SER A 170 -40.77 7.04 -54.44
#